data_AF-A0A6L7CRK3-F1
#
_entry.id   AF-A0A6L7CRK3-F1
#
_cell.length_a   1.000
_cell.length_b   1.000
_cell.length_c   1.000
_cell.angle_alpha   90.00
_cell.angle_beta   90.00
_cell.angle_gamma   90.00
#
_symmetry.space_group_name_H-M   'P 1'
#
loop_
_entity.id
_entity.type
_entity.pdbx_description
1 polymer ?
#
loop_
_entity_poly.entity_id
_entity_poly.type
_entity_poly.pdbx_seq_one_letter_code
_entity_poly.pdbx_strand_id
1 'polypeptide(L)'
;NQGKAIHIDEPVVTPMQARQINALMATSGMYQNAGEFAWRVGLPAKSGVGGGIVAIVPHEMAIAVWSPELDDAGNSLAGIAVLEQLTKQLGRSVY
;
A
#
# COMPACT_ATOMS: atom_id res chain seq x y z
N ASN A 1 5.89 -9.62 -5.25
CA ASN A 1 6.65 -10.71 -5.90
C ASN A 1 5.84 -11.43 -6.99
N GLN A 2 5.22 -10.68 -7.93
CA GLN A 2 4.46 -11.22 -9.08
C GLN A 2 3.49 -12.38 -8.76
N GLY A 3 2.79 -12.33 -7.62
CA GLY A 3 1.83 -13.35 -7.20
C GLY A 3 2.39 -14.57 -6.46
N LYS A 4 3.71 -14.60 -6.21
CA LYS A 4 4.38 -15.66 -5.43
C LYS A 4 4.55 -15.26 -3.97
N ALA A 5 4.22 -16.15 -3.04
CA ALA A 5 4.59 -16.02 -1.64
C ALA A 5 5.94 -16.72 -1.40
N ILE A 6 6.74 -16.21 -0.46
CA ILE A 6 8.11 -16.74 -0.20
C ILE A 6 8.07 -18.17 0.38
N HIS A 7 6.96 -18.54 1.03
CA HIS A 7 6.78 -19.80 1.75
C HIS A 7 5.82 -20.78 1.06
N ILE A 8 5.41 -20.50 -0.18
CA ILE A 8 4.47 -21.33 -0.95
C ILE A 8 5.09 -21.60 -2.31
N ASP A 9 5.19 -22.86 -2.70
CA ASP A 9 5.80 -23.28 -3.97
C ASP A 9 4.95 -22.87 -5.17
N GLU A 10 3.63 -22.92 -5.03
CA GLU A 10 2.69 -22.53 -6.06
C GLU A 10 2.36 -21.03 -6.02
N PRO A 11 2.17 -20.35 -7.17
CA PRO A 11 1.70 -18.97 -7.19
C PRO A 11 0.32 -18.83 -6.55
N VAL A 12 0.17 -17.88 -5.63
CA VAL A 12 -1.12 -17.55 -4.99
C VAL A 12 -2.06 -16.89 -6.01
N VAL A 13 -1.49 -16.05 -6.89
CA VAL A 13 -2.18 -15.45 -8.04
C VAL A 13 -1.23 -15.39 -9.24
N THR A 14 -1.78 -15.22 -10.44
CA THR A 14 -0.96 -15.03 -11.64
C THR A 14 -0.25 -13.67 -11.63
N PRO A 15 0.85 -13.49 -12.38
CA PRO A 15 1.52 -12.19 -12.53
C PRO A 15 0.61 -11.09 -13.06
N MET A 16 -0.33 -11.44 -13.95
CA MET A 16 -1.32 -10.50 -14.49
C MET A 16 -2.30 -10.03 -13.41
N GLN A 17 -2.84 -10.96 -12.61
CA GLN A 17 -3.71 -10.62 -11.48
C GLN A 17 -2.97 -9.76 -10.45
N ALA A 18 -1.71 -10.06 -10.13
CA ALA A 18 -0.91 -9.24 -9.24
C ALA A 18 -0.75 -7.79 -9.76
N ARG A 19 -0.54 -7.62 -11.08
CA ARG A 19 -0.49 -6.29 -11.71
C ARG A 19 -1.84 -5.58 -11.63
N GLN A 20 -2.95 -6.27 -11.86
CA GLN A 20 -4.31 -5.71 -11.76
C GLN A 20 -4.64 -5.28 -10.32
N ILE A 21 -4.29 -6.12 -9.32
CA ILE A 21 -4.47 -5.81 -7.90
C ILE A 21 -3.68 -4.55 -7.53
N ASN A 22 -2.40 -4.47 -7.90
CA ASN A 22 -1.58 -3.29 -7.62
C ASN A 22 -2.14 -2.02 -8.28
N ALA A 23 -2.69 -2.12 -9.49
CA ALA A 23 -3.32 -0.98 -10.16
C ALA A 23 -4.56 -0.50 -9.37
N LEU A 24 -5.42 -1.42 -8.90
CA LEU A 24 -6.57 -1.07 -8.07
C LEU A 24 -6.16 -0.49 -6.72
N MET A 25 -5.14 -1.06 -6.07
CA MET A 25 -4.57 -0.51 -4.84
C MET A 25 -4.08 0.94 -5.03
N ALA A 26 -3.43 1.24 -6.17
CA ALA A 26 -2.96 2.59 -6.45
C ALA A 26 -4.09 3.60 -6.71
N THR A 27 -5.20 3.18 -7.35
CA THR A 27 -6.24 4.12 -7.79
C THR A 27 -7.44 4.23 -6.86
N SER A 28 -7.74 3.20 -6.06
CA SER A 28 -8.93 3.15 -5.19
C SER A 28 -8.66 2.58 -3.80
N GLY A 29 -7.39 2.40 -3.44
CA GLY A 29 -7.01 1.70 -2.22
C GLY A 29 -7.22 2.46 -0.91
N MET A 30 -7.26 3.79 -0.97
CA MET A 30 -7.23 4.69 0.20
C MET A 30 -8.52 5.52 0.36
N TYR A 31 -9.68 4.88 0.20
CA TYR A 31 -11.00 5.55 0.21
C TYR A 31 -11.02 6.77 -0.73
N GLN A 32 -11.50 7.91 -0.24
CA GLN A 32 -11.58 9.16 -0.99
C GLN A 32 -10.20 9.82 -1.20
N ASN A 33 -9.15 9.33 -0.51
CA ASN A 33 -7.81 9.94 -0.48
C ASN A 33 -6.78 9.20 -1.36
N ALA A 34 -7.21 8.35 -2.31
CA ALA A 34 -6.28 7.61 -3.18
C ALA A 34 -5.33 8.53 -3.98
N GLY A 35 -5.85 9.65 -4.51
CA GLY A 35 -5.03 10.62 -5.25
C GLY A 35 -4.01 11.35 -4.38
N GLU A 36 -4.43 11.81 -3.19
CA GLU A 36 -3.53 12.47 -2.24
C GLU A 36 -2.44 11.51 -1.74
N PHE A 37 -2.81 10.27 -1.44
CA PHE A 37 -1.87 9.25 -1.01
C PHE A 37 -0.85 8.92 -2.11
N ALA A 38 -1.28 8.82 -3.37
CA ALA A 38 -0.38 8.61 -4.51
C ALA A 38 0.62 9.77 -4.66
N TRP A 39 0.21 11.01 -4.39
CA TRP A 39 1.11 12.16 -4.42
C TRP A 39 2.09 12.21 -3.24
N ARG A 40 1.62 11.93 -2.02
CA ARG A 40 2.45 12.03 -0.79
C ARG A 40 3.38 10.84 -0.59
N VAL A 41 2.87 9.63 -0.87
CA VAL A 41 3.55 8.36 -0.58
C VAL A 41 4.00 7.66 -1.86
N GLY A 42 3.17 7.65 -2.89
CA GLY A 42 3.53 7.10 -4.21
C GLY A 42 3.67 5.58 -4.24
N LEU A 43 2.94 4.84 -3.41
CA LEU A 43 2.91 3.37 -3.44
C LEU A 43 1.48 2.84 -3.63
N PRO A 44 1.28 1.69 -4.33
CA PRO A 44 0.03 0.95 -4.24
C PRO A 44 -0.27 0.58 -2.79
N ALA A 45 -1.44 0.97 -2.28
CA ALA A 45 -1.82 0.69 -0.90
C ALA A 45 -3.29 0.28 -0.75
N LYS A 46 -3.64 -0.31 0.39
CA LYS A 46 -5.02 -0.53 0.80
C LYS A 46 -5.18 -0.25 2.28
N SER A 47 -6.13 0.60 2.64
CA SER A 47 -6.50 0.89 4.03
C SER A 47 -7.74 0.12 4.49
N GLY A 48 -7.98 0.08 5.81
CA GLY A 48 -9.25 -0.32 6.40
C GLY A 48 -9.51 0.41 7.71
N VAL A 49 -10.79 0.60 8.06
CA VAL A 49 -11.25 1.33 9.26
C VAL A 49 -10.79 0.72 10.59
N GLY A 50 -10.22 -0.48 10.59
CA GLY A 50 -9.51 -1.02 11.76
C GLY A 50 -8.15 -0.34 12.03
N GLY A 51 -7.75 0.64 11.22
CA GLY A 51 -6.49 1.38 11.34
C GLY A 51 -5.32 0.76 10.60
N GLY A 52 -5.54 -0.30 9.83
CA GLY A 52 -4.50 -1.00 9.07
C GLY A 52 -4.30 -0.40 7.68
N ILE A 53 -3.05 -0.30 7.23
CA ILE A 53 -2.70 0.01 5.85
C ILE A 53 -1.63 -0.98 5.37
N VAL A 54 -1.86 -1.58 4.21
CA VAL A 54 -0.85 -2.39 3.49
C VAL A 54 -0.40 -1.62 2.26
N ALA A 55 0.90 -1.38 2.12
CA ALA A 55 1.52 -0.75 0.95
C ALA A 55 2.54 -1.69 0.30
N ILE A 56 2.67 -1.62 -1.02
CA ILE A 56 3.56 -2.48 -1.80
C ILE A 56 4.67 -1.63 -2.41
N VAL A 57 5.93 -1.96 -2.12
CA VAL A 57 7.07 -1.47 -2.89
C VAL A 57 7.32 -2.51 -3.99
N PRO A 58 7.01 -2.21 -5.27
CA PRO A 58 7.12 -3.19 -6.34
C PRO A 58 8.49 -3.85 -6.37
N HIS A 59 8.52 -5.17 -6.53
CA HIS A 59 9.74 -5.98 -6.61
C HIS A 59 10.65 -6.01 -5.37
N GLU A 60 10.30 -5.30 -4.29
CA GLU A 60 11.16 -5.23 -3.09
C GLU A 60 10.47 -5.79 -1.85
N MET A 61 9.35 -5.19 -1.42
CA MET A 61 8.74 -5.54 -0.14
C MET A 61 7.26 -5.17 -0.04
N ALA A 62 6.60 -5.71 1.00
CA ALA A 62 5.31 -5.24 1.47
C ALA A 62 5.51 -4.57 2.84
N ILE A 63 4.81 -3.46 3.06
CA ILE A 63 4.83 -2.70 4.31
C ILE A 63 3.43 -2.76 4.90
N ALA A 64 3.32 -3.17 6.16
CA ALA A 64 2.07 -3.14 6.91
C ALA A 64 2.24 -2.20 8.11
N VAL A 65 1.34 -1.24 8.24
CA VAL A 65 1.26 -0.34 9.39
C VAL A 65 -0.12 -0.45 10.03
N TRP A 66 -0.19 -0.22 11.32
CA TRP A 66 -1.43 -0.24 12.06
C TRP A 66 -1.43 0.80 13.17
N SER A 67 -2.45 1.65 13.17
CA SER A 67 -2.79 2.54 14.29
C SER A 67 -4.29 2.85 14.21
N PRO A 68 -5.04 2.68 15.31
CA PRO A 68 -6.51 2.73 15.29
C PRO A 68 -7.08 4.12 15.03
N GLU A 69 -6.34 5.19 15.31
CA GLU A 69 -6.82 6.57 15.09
C GLU A 69 -6.89 6.90 13.61
N LEU A 70 -8.06 7.36 13.14
CA LEU A 70 -8.36 7.61 11.74
C LEU A 70 -8.50 9.10 11.44
N ASP A 71 -8.21 9.48 10.19
CA ASP A 71 -8.56 10.76 9.61
C ASP A 71 -10.06 10.81 9.24
N ASP A 72 -10.53 11.97 8.80
CA ASP A 72 -11.92 12.18 8.38
C ASP A 72 -12.34 11.29 7.19
N ALA A 73 -11.38 10.75 6.43
CA ALA A 73 -11.60 9.84 5.31
C ALA A 73 -11.56 8.35 5.71
N GLY A 74 -11.34 8.04 6.99
CA GLY A 74 -11.32 6.69 7.53
C GLY A 74 -9.98 5.94 7.37
N ASN A 75 -8.87 6.66 7.12
CA ASN A 75 -7.53 6.09 7.02
C ASN A 75 -6.70 6.37 8.28
N SER A 76 -5.78 5.48 8.63
CA SER A 76 -4.92 5.65 9.81
C SER A 76 -4.02 6.89 9.70
N LEU A 77 -4.15 7.84 10.63
CA LEU A 77 -3.35 9.08 10.67
C LEU A 77 -1.86 8.77 10.80
N ALA A 78 -1.49 8.03 11.86
CA ALA A 78 -0.11 7.66 12.12
C ALA A 78 0.43 6.70 11.04
N GLY A 79 -0.42 5.81 10.51
CA GLY A 79 -0.04 4.89 9.44
C GLY A 79 0.38 5.64 8.16
N ILE A 80 -0.41 6.63 7.72
CA ILE A 80 -0.06 7.46 6.57
C ILE A 80 1.23 8.24 6.83
N ALA A 81 1.35 8.87 8.00
CA ALA A 81 2.53 9.68 8.34
C ALA A 81 3.83 8.87 8.30
N VAL A 82 3.82 7.65 8.86
CA VAL A 82 4.99 6.75 8.81
C VAL A 82 5.30 6.32 7.39
N LEU A 83 4.28 5.96 6.60
CA LEU A 83 4.48 5.56 5.20
C LEU A 83 5.10 6.68 4.37
N GLU A 84 4.65 7.92 4.54
CA GLU A 84 5.22 9.10 3.87
C GLU A 84 6.69 9.34 4.26
N GLN A 85 7.03 9.23 5.54
CA GLN A 85 8.41 9.39 5.99
C GLN A 85 9.30 8.26 5.49
N LEU A 86 8.79 7.03 5.52
CA LEU A 86 9.53 5.85 5.13
C LEU A 86 9.84 5.85 3.62
N THR A 87 8.88 6.20 2.77
CA THR A 87 9.13 6.29 1.31
C THR A 87 10.14 7.39 0.97
N LYS A 88 10.07 8.54 1.66
CA LYS A 88 11.06 9.61 1.54
C LYS A 88 12.47 9.16 1.94
N GLN A 89 12.61 8.43 3.04
CA GLN A 89 13.91 7.91 3.50
C GLN A 89 14.48 6.84 2.58
N LEU A 90 13.63 5.96 2.04
CA LEU A 90 14.05 4.88 1.15
C LEU A 90 14.35 5.36 -0.28
N GLY A 91 13.93 6.59 -0.65
CA GLY A 91 13.94 7.04 -2.04
C GLY A 91 13.05 6.18 -2.94
N ARG A 92 12.01 5.59 -2.35
CA ARG A 92 11.07 4.66 -3.02
C ARG A 92 9.70 5.31 -3.08
N SER A 93 9.56 6.23 -4.03
CA SER A 93 8.25 6.67 -4.55
C SER A 93 8.14 6.15 -5.98
N VAL A 94 6.94 5.70 -6.39
CA VAL A 94 6.69 5.36 -7.80
C VAL A 94 6.62 6.64 -8.67
N TYR A 95 6.47 7.82 -8.05
CA TYR A 95 6.41 9.14 -8.69
C TYR A 95 7.51 10.08 -8.22
#